data_AF-A0A4R1UXP4-F1
#
_entry.id   AF-A0A4R1UXP4-F1
#
_cell.length_a   1.000
_cell.length_b   1.000
_cell.length_c   1.000
_cell.angle_alpha   90.00
_cell.angle_beta   90.00
_cell.angle_gamma   90.00
#
_symmetry.space_group_name_H-M   'P 1'
#
loop_
_entity.id
_entity.type
_entity.pdbx_description
1 polymer ?
#
loop_
_entity_poly.entity_id
_entity_poly.type
_entity_poly.pdbx_seq_one_letter_code
_entity_poly.pdbx_strand_id
1 'polypeptide(L)'
;MSDHLRIERKDESGEIRPITLPEWKEAVIGIEGVRLADGDANALNPVTREWVVMPNRGGDVEVWRDGYGGWLRALWWSPNGTVSFAAPDPEPDGHSILAVARDLAGKLGADIVSADRTVHD
;
A
#
# COMPACT_ATOMS: atom_id res chain seq x y z
N MET A 1 6.61 6.47 15.22
CA MET A 1 5.74 5.26 15.30
C MET A 1 5.19 5.07 13.90
N SER A 2 5.18 3.86 13.33
CA SER A 2 4.65 3.70 11.97
C SER A 2 3.13 3.77 12.02
N ASP A 3 2.56 4.82 11.45
CA ASP A 3 1.11 4.95 11.35
C ASP A 3 0.57 3.97 10.31
N HIS A 4 -0.52 3.28 10.66
CA HIS A 4 -1.23 2.42 9.74
C HIS A 4 -2.19 3.27 8.91
N LEU A 5 -1.85 3.43 7.64
CA LEU A 5 -2.54 4.29 6.69
C LEU A 5 -3.28 3.44 5.66
N ARG A 6 -4.29 4.05 5.04
CA ARG A 6 -5.10 3.44 3.99
C ARG A 6 -5.30 4.39 2.83
N ILE A 7 -5.33 3.84 1.62
CA ILE A 7 -5.83 4.55 0.43
C ILE A 7 -7.32 4.21 0.29
N GLU A 8 -8.18 5.23 0.35
CA GLU A 8 -9.64 5.10 0.25
C GLU A 8 -10.19 6.12 -0.76
N ARG A 9 -11.07 5.68 -1.65
CA ARG A 9 -11.79 6.56 -2.59
C ARG A 9 -13.20 6.81 -2.06
N LYS A 10 -13.66 8.06 -2.12
CA LYS A 10 -15.05 8.43 -1.83
C LYS A 10 -15.79 8.79 -3.11
N ASP A 11 -17.12 8.62 -3.11
CA ASP A 11 -17.97 9.16 -4.16
C ASP A 11 -18.48 10.58 -3.81
N GLU A 12 -19.30 11.16 -4.70
CA GLU A 12 -19.86 12.51 -4.54
C GLU A 12 -20.74 12.66 -3.28
N SER A 13 -21.23 11.56 -2.72
CA SER A 13 -22.02 11.54 -1.48
C SER A 13 -21.15 11.44 -0.21
N GLY A 14 -19.85 11.20 -0.37
CA GLY A 14 -18.90 11.01 0.72
C GLY A 14 -18.78 9.55 1.21
N GLU A 15 -19.51 8.62 0.58
CA GLU A 15 -19.45 7.19 0.88
C GLU A 15 -18.20 6.55 0.29
N ILE A 16 -17.67 5.51 0.95
CA ILE A 16 -16.48 4.80 0.47
C ILE A 16 -16.84 4.01 -0.78
N ARG A 17 -16.19 4.35 -1.90
CA ARG A 17 -16.28 3.65 -3.17
C ARG A 17 -15.08 2.72 -3.34
N PRO A 18 -15.28 1.39 -3.44
CA PRO A 18 -14.20 0.44 -3.65
C PRO A 18 -13.31 0.80 -4.85
N ILE A 19 -11.99 0.70 -4.67
CA ILE A 19 -11.03 0.69 -5.78
C ILE A 19 -10.98 -0.73 -6.32
N THR A 20 -11.40 -0.94 -7.56
CA THR A 20 -11.40 -2.27 -8.17
C THR A 20 -9.99 -2.75 -8.45
N LEU A 21 -9.80 -4.08 -8.51
CA LEU A 21 -8.47 -4.64 -8.81
C LEU A 21 -7.91 -4.17 -10.17
N PRO A 22 -8.69 -4.08 -11.28
CA PRO A 22 -8.19 -3.53 -12.53
C PRO A 22 -7.74 -2.07 -12.41
N GLU A 23 -8.55 -1.19 -11.80
CA GLU A 23 -8.18 0.21 -11.58
C GLU A 23 -6.89 0.34 -10.77
N TRP A 24 -6.77 -0.47 -9.71
CA TRP A 24 -5.58 -0.51 -8.87
C TRP A 24 -4.34 -0.92 -9.67
N LYS A 25 -4.42 -2.00 -10.46
CA LYS A 25 -3.30 -2.48 -11.28
C LYS A 25 -2.86 -1.44 -12.30
N GLU A 26 -3.80 -0.77 -12.96
CA GLU A 26 -3.49 0.29 -13.91
C GLU A 26 -2.79 1.48 -13.23
N ALA A 27 -3.20 1.87 -12.02
CA ALA A 27 -2.54 2.95 -11.28
C ALA A 27 -1.09 2.62 -10.89
N VAL A 28 -0.84 1.36 -10.52
CA VAL A 28 0.49 0.83 -10.20
C VAL A 28 1.41 0.85 -11.43
N ILE A 29 0.85 0.58 -12.62
CA ILE A 29 1.61 0.65 -13.87
C ILE A 29 2.09 2.10 -14.09
N GLY A 30 3.39 2.25 -14.32
CA GLY A 30 4.01 3.55 -14.60
C GLY A 30 4.36 4.39 -13.38
N ILE A 31 4.53 3.79 -12.19
CA ILE A 31 5.25 4.43 -11.08
C ILE A 31 6.64 3.79 -11.00
N GLU A 32 7.69 4.62 -11.10
CA GLU A 32 9.07 4.15 -11.00
C GLU A 32 9.36 3.58 -9.60
N GLY A 33 10.12 2.48 -9.54
CA GLY A 33 10.45 1.84 -8.27
C GLY A 33 9.24 1.14 -7.62
N VAL A 34 8.16 0.88 -8.37
CA VAL A 34 6.95 0.21 -7.86
C VAL A 34 6.56 -0.93 -8.80
N ARG A 35 6.11 -2.06 -8.23
CA ARG A 35 5.58 -3.20 -9.00
C ARG A 35 4.49 -3.95 -8.24
N LEU A 36 3.65 -4.67 -8.97
CA LEU A 36 2.79 -5.69 -8.36
C LEU A 36 3.67 -6.81 -7.78
N ALA A 37 3.34 -7.23 -6.57
CA ALA A 37 4.02 -8.31 -5.90
C ALA A 37 3.68 -9.65 -6.56
N ASP A 38 4.65 -10.56 -6.60
CA ASP A 38 4.46 -11.94 -7.05
C ASP A 38 4.51 -12.91 -5.87
N GLY A 39 3.73 -13.99 -5.95
CA GLY A 39 3.64 -15.03 -4.92
C GLY A 39 3.13 -14.56 -3.55
N ASP A 40 2.96 -15.50 -2.64
CA ASP A 40 2.50 -15.24 -1.27
C ASP A 40 3.60 -14.60 -0.42
N ALA A 41 3.20 -13.76 0.53
CA ALA A 41 4.13 -13.21 1.51
C ALA A 41 4.26 -14.16 2.71
N ASN A 42 5.46 -14.21 3.29
CA ASN A 42 5.74 -14.99 4.48
C ASN A 42 6.27 -14.08 5.58
N ALA A 43 5.69 -14.16 6.77
CA ALA A 43 6.16 -13.45 7.94
C ALA A 43 6.31 -14.41 9.12
N LEU A 44 7.41 -14.27 9.87
CA LEU A 44 7.58 -15.00 11.11
C LEU A 44 6.75 -14.31 12.20
N ASN A 45 5.81 -15.03 12.81
CA ASN A 45 5.11 -14.53 13.99
C ASN A 45 6.12 -14.40 15.15
N PRO A 46 6.35 -13.20 15.70
CA PRO A 46 7.37 -13.01 16.73
C PRO A 46 7.02 -13.70 18.06
N VAL A 47 5.74 -13.95 18.31
CA VAL A 47 5.24 -14.60 19.54
C VAL A 47 5.29 -16.12 19.41
N THR A 48 4.70 -16.68 18.35
CA THR A 48 4.60 -18.14 18.19
C THR A 48 5.81 -18.77 17.51
N ARG A 49 6.66 -17.97 16.85
CA ARG A 49 7.78 -18.42 16.00
C ARG A 49 7.35 -19.28 14.81
N GLU A 50 6.07 -19.24 14.44
CA GLU A 50 5.54 -19.92 13.28
C GLU A 50 5.54 -18.99 12.06
N TRP A 51 5.71 -19.58 10.88
CA TRP A 51 5.56 -18.86 9.62
C TRP A 51 4.09 -18.66 9.31
N VAL A 52 3.69 -17.41 9.11
CA VAL A 52 2.38 -17.02 8.63
C VAL A 52 2.50 -16.74 7.13
N VAL A 53 1.73 -17.49 6.34
CA VAL A 53 1.57 -17.26 4.91
C VAL A 53 0.41 -16.29 4.71
N MET A 54 0.68 -15.18 4.03
CA MET A 54 -0.32 -14.19 3.64
C MET A 54 -0.54 -14.33 2.13
N PRO A 55 -1.71 -14.87 1.70
CA PRO A 55 -2.00 -15.09 0.30
C PRO A 55 -1.97 -13.78 -0.48
N ASN A 56 -1.26 -13.77 -1.61
CA ASN A 56 -1.30 -12.63 -2.52
C ASN A 56 -2.61 -12.64 -3.29
N ARG A 57 -3.39 -11.57 -3.12
CA ARG A 57 -4.70 -11.42 -3.76
C ARG A 57 -4.60 -10.82 -5.16
N GLY A 58 -3.39 -10.71 -5.69
CA GLY A 58 -3.06 -10.18 -7.01
C GLY A 58 -2.98 -8.66 -7.08
N GLY A 59 -3.10 -7.97 -5.94
CA GLY A 59 -3.05 -6.51 -5.85
C GLY A 59 -2.01 -5.99 -4.85
N ASP A 60 -1.28 -6.85 -4.16
CA ASP A 60 -0.21 -6.37 -3.28
C ASP A 60 0.88 -5.67 -4.10
N VAL A 61 1.52 -4.65 -3.52
CA VAL A 61 2.53 -3.83 -4.21
C VAL A 61 3.84 -3.86 -3.45
N GLU A 62 4.91 -3.99 -4.23
CA GLU A 62 6.29 -3.89 -3.79
C GLU A 62 6.90 -2.56 -4.23
N VAL A 63 7.68 -1.96 -3.34
CA VAL A 63 8.42 -0.72 -3.55
C VAL A 63 9.92 -1.04 -3.49
N TRP A 64 10.69 -0.53 -4.44
CA TRP A 64 12.14 -0.67 -4.47
C TRP A 64 12.79 0.16 -3.36
N ARG A 65 13.76 -0.42 -2.67
CA ARG A 65 14.51 0.22 -1.58
C ARG A 65 15.99 0.20 -1.88
N ASP A 66 16.54 1.36 -2.18
CA ASP A 66 17.97 1.51 -2.45
C ASP A 66 18.83 1.13 -1.23
N GLY A 67 18.37 1.45 -0.01
CA GLY A 67 19.08 1.10 1.22
C GLY A 67 19.24 -0.41 1.46
N TYR A 68 18.37 -1.25 0.89
CA TYR A 68 18.39 -2.71 1.01
C TYR A 68 18.77 -3.41 -0.31
N GLY A 69 18.78 -2.69 -1.43
CA GLY A 69 19.01 -3.23 -2.78
C GLY A 69 17.93 -4.23 -3.21
N GLY A 70 16.68 -4.01 -2.81
CA GLY A 70 15.62 -4.99 -3.01
C GLY A 70 14.20 -4.44 -2.97
N TRP A 71 13.26 -5.30 -3.33
CA TRP A 71 11.82 -5.03 -3.32
C TRP A 71 11.23 -5.33 -1.95
N LEU A 72 10.48 -4.38 -1.39
CA LEU A 72 9.75 -4.51 -0.14
C LEU A 72 8.24 -4.51 -0.42
N ARG A 73 7.53 -5.57 -0.02
CA ARG A 73 6.06 -5.57 -0.06
C ARG A 73 5.54 -4.60 0.99
N ALA A 74 4.98 -3.49 0.53
CA ALA A 74 4.71 -2.32 1.36
C ALA A 74 3.22 -1.95 1.38
N LEU A 75 2.50 -2.16 0.28
CA LEU A 75 1.06 -1.89 0.20
C LEU A 75 0.29 -3.19 0.00
N TRP A 76 -0.77 -3.35 0.79
CA TRP A 76 -1.58 -4.56 0.87
C TRP A 76 -2.98 -4.26 0.37
N TRP A 77 -3.36 -4.87 -0.75
CA TRP A 77 -4.68 -4.66 -1.35
C TRP A 77 -5.69 -5.65 -0.75
N SER A 78 -6.88 -5.16 -0.40
CA SER A 78 -7.97 -5.99 0.07
C SER A 78 -9.15 -6.04 -0.92
N PRO A 79 -9.90 -7.17 -0.98
CA PRO A 79 -11.03 -7.33 -1.91
C PRO A 79 -12.17 -6.34 -1.77
N ASN A 80 -12.27 -5.63 -0.63
CA ASN A 80 -13.20 -4.53 -0.43
C ASN A 80 -12.77 -3.22 -1.11
N GLY A 81 -11.62 -3.21 -1.82
CA GLY A 81 -11.12 -2.07 -2.57
C GLY A 81 -10.42 -1.00 -1.74
N THR A 82 -9.95 -1.35 -0.54
CA THR A 82 -9.02 -0.53 0.25
C THR A 82 -7.59 -1.03 0.12
N VAL A 83 -6.61 -0.15 0.32
CA VAL A 83 -5.20 -0.53 0.36
C VAL A 83 -4.60 -0.08 1.67
N SER A 84 -3.99 -0.99 2.42
CA SER A 84 -3.36 -0.69 3.71
C SER A 84 -1.84 -0.68 3.60
N PHE A 85 -1.18 0.21 4.33
CA PHE A 85 0.27 0.28 4.39
C PHE A 85 0.74 0.88 5.71
N ALA A 86 2.02 0.65 6.03
CA ALA A 86 2.69 1.35 7.12
C ALA A 86 3.64 2.38 6.52
N ALA A 87 3.58 3.62 6.99
CA ALA A 87 4.53 4.66 6.66
C ALA A 87 5.41 4.95 7.89
N PRO A 88 6.63 4.39 7.98
CA PRO A 88 7.56 4.81 9.02
C PRO A 88 7.99 6.28 8.81
N ASP A 89 8.43 6.91 9.91
CA ASP A 89 9.10 8.22 9.98
C ASP A 89 10.17 8.39 8.87
N PRO A 90 10.51 9.63 8.44
CA PRO A 90 11.02 9.94 7.10
C PRO A 90 12.19 9.04 6.66
N GLU A 91 12.00 8.44 5.50
CA GLU A 91 12.93 7.47 4.94
C GLU A 91 14.04 8.22 4.16
N PRO A 92 15.33 7.94 4.44
CA PRO A 92 16.45 8.73 3.93
C PRO A 92 16.70 8.58 2.42
N ASP A 93 16.05 7.62 1.77
CA ASP A 93 16.35 7.09 0.44
C ASP A 93 15.42 7.58 -0.70
N GLY A 94 14.60 8.62 -0.47
CA GLY A 94 13.86 9.31 -1.54
C GLY A 94 12.67 8.55 -2.16
N HIS A 95 12.61 7.22 -2.01
CA HIS A 95 11.48 6.36 -2.37
C HIS A 95 10.63 6.03 -1.14
N SER A 96 10.10 7.07 -0.49
CA SER A 96 9.29 6.85 0.70
C SER A 96 7.97 6.14 0.35
N ILE A 97 7.56 5.19 1.19
CA ILE A 97 6.29 4.47 0.99
C ILE A 97 5.11 5.46 0.93
N LEU A 98 5.17 6.52 1.73
CA LEU A 98 4.16 7.58 1.74
C LEU A 98 4.12 8.36 0.42
N ALA A 99 5.27 8.66 -0.21
CA ALA A 99 5.30 9.33 -1.51
C ALA A 99 4.67 8.45 -2.60
N VAL A 100 5.01 7.16 -2.63
CA VAL A 100 4.38 6.19 -3.54
C VAL A 100 2.87 6.12 -3.33
N ALA A 101 2.43 6.07 -2.07
CA ALA A 101 1.01 6.05 -1.74
C ALA A 101 0.28 7.31 -2.21
N ARG A 102 0.91 8.49 -2.13
CA ARG A 102 0.36 9.77 -2.63
C ARG A 102 0.21 9.76 -4.14
N ASP A 103 1.20 9.29 -4.88
CA ASP A 103 1.14 9.18 -6.34
C ASP A 103 0.00 8.23 -6.77
N LEU A 104 -0.15 7.10 -6.09
CA LEU A 104 -1.23 6.14 -6.33
C LEU A 104 -2.61 6.74 -6.00
N ALA A 105 -2.73 7.39 -4.85
CA ALA A 105 -3.96 8.05 -4.43
C ALA A 105 -4.39 9.13 -5.43
N GLY A 106 -3.44 9.95 -5.89
CA GLY A 106 -3.67 10.97 -6.91
C GLY A 106 -4.15 10.40 -8.24
N LYS A 107 -3.53 9.32 -8.73
CA LYS A 107 -3.98 8.62 -9.96
C LYS A 107 -5.40 8.06 -9.85
N LEU A 108 -5.82 7.68 -8.65
CA LEU A 108 -7.11 7.03 -8.40
C LEU A 108 -8.22 8.01 -7.99
N GLY A 109 -7.89 9.29 -7.74
CA GLY A 109 -8.80 10.24 -7.12
C GLY A 109 -9.22 9.77 -5.71
N ALA A 110 -8.26 9.25 -4.95
CA ALA A 110 -8.44 8.72 -3.61
C ALA A 110 -7.66 9.55 -2.58
N ASP A 111 -7.97 9.32 -1.31
CA ASP A 111 -7.33 9.97 -0.16
C ASP A 111 -6.48 8.97 0.63
N ILE A 112 -5.44 9.47 1.31
CA ILE A 112 -4.72 8.72 2.34
C ILE A 112 -5.35 9.02 3.69
N VAL A 113 -5.76 7.99 4.42
CA VAL A 113 -6.42 8.13 5.72
C VAL A 113 -5.77 7.25 6.79
N SER A 114 -5.65 7.79 7.99
CA SER A 114 -5.27 7.06 9.20
C SER A 114 -6.43 6.23 9.76
N ALA A 115 -6.14 5.47 10.82
CA ALA A 115 -7.16 4.75 11.59
C ALA A 115 -8.21 5.69 12.21
N ASP A 116 -7.83 6.91 12.62
CA ASP A 116 -8.75 7.90 13.21
C ASP A 116 -9.48 8.77 12.17
N ARG A 117 -9.38 8.42 10.88
CA ARG A 117 -10.00 9.12 9.74
C ARG A 117 -9.40 10.50 9.42
N THR A 118 -8.25 10.84 9.99
CA THR A 118 -7.48 12.00 9.55
C THR A 118 -7.02 11.79 8.11
N VAL A 119 -7.24 12.79 7.26
CA VAL A 119 -6.79 12.80 5.86
C VAL A 119 -5.37 13.35 5.82
N HIS A 120 -4.51 12.70 5.04
CA HIS A 120 -3.13 13.10 4.81
C HIS A 120 -2.98 13.56 3.36
N ASP A 121 -2.51 14.80 3.18
CA ASP A 121 -2.02 15.31 1.89
C ASP A 121 -0.67 14.68 1.55
#